data_AF-A0A5E6QCE9-F1
#
_entry.id   AF-A0A5E6QCE9-F1
#
_cell.length_a   1.000
_cell.length_b   1.000
_cell.length_c   1.000
_cell.angle_alpha   90.00
_cell.angle_beta   90.00
_cell.angle_gamma   90.00
#
_symmetry.space_group_name_H-M   'P 1'
#
loop_
_entity.id
_entity.type
_entity.pdbx_description
1 polymer ?
#
loop_
_entity_poly.entity_id
_entity_poly.type
_entity_poly.pdbx_seq_one_letter_code
_entity_poly.pdbx_strand_id
1 'polypeptide(L)'
;MSKPGDDLEKIVEIIERSISPTARIEQNVFLPVLTSTQGHTAQCDIVIRNGSPPRETLTIVEVQDRNSKVDINTFRGWLGKIEDVGAQHLICVSRKDFASSIKEKAGQSGSKIFLVTLKDLSPEKIPLDFIKFVFQYQYINIKHIQSMRPYVGPGQIAKLGLKSLQYELGDKIWSLDKINMISLLEICRASIKNNQDLLSQPTIKHGVGNVSFSIVGEDTIYCYHNDDFVRIGLDCDFEWESEHTEIPMSVASYEQDQHGALAWLFEVAHNSESGPISIKLPVIKLDNGNYEILDSIINSQFEYTFEIIPKSSN
;
A
#
# COMPACT_ATOMS: atom_id res chain seq x y z
N MET A 1 -3.29 5.21 39.32
CA MET A 1 -2.05 4.59 38.82
C MET A 1 -2.46 3.30 38.14
N SER A 2 -2.33 3.19 36.81
CA SER A 2 -2.57 1.95 36.06
C SER A 2 -1.52 0.90 36.45
N LYS A 3 -1.91 -0.38 36.48
CA LYS A 3 -0.99 -1.49 36.68
C LYS A 3 -0.25 -1.78 35.36
N PRO A 4 0.97 -2.36 35.41
CA PRO A 4 1.60 -2.92 34.22
C PRO A 4 0.67 -3.98 33.59
N GLY A 5 0.31 -3.84 32.32
CA GLY A 5 -0.71 -4.64 31.62
C GLY A 5 -1.90 -3.85 31.09
N ASP A 6 -2.47 -2.98 31.92
CA ASP A 6 -3.75 -2.29 31.67
C ASP A 6 -3.76 -1.44 30.38
N ASP A 7 -2.60 -0.92 29.98
CA ASP A 7 -2.50 -0.03 28.82
C ASP A 7 -2.44 -0.78 27.49
N LEU A 8 -1.80 -1.96 27.48
CA LEU A 8 -1.74 -2.82 26.31
C LEU A 8 -3.07 -3.53 26.08
N GLU A 9 -3.77 -3.84 27.17
CA GLU A 9 -5.15 -4.33 27.12
C GLU A 9 -6.10 -3.30 26.49
N LYS A 10 -5.98 -2.02 26.87
CA LYS A 10 -6.77 -0.93 26.27
C LYS A 10 -6.44 -0.71 24.79
N ILE A 11 -5.18 -0.86 24.40
CA ILE A 11 -4.80 -0.76 22.98
C ILE A 11 -5.48 -1.84 22.16
N VAL A 12 -5.39 -3.09 22.61
CA VAL A 12 -5.99 -4.21 21.89
C VAL A 12 -7.49 -4.03 21.86
N GLU A 13 -8.10 -3.60 22.96
CA GLU A 13 -9.51 -3.25 22.99
C GLU A 13 -9.88 -2.15 21.99
N ILE A 14 -9.09 -1.08 21.88
CA ILE A 14 -9.31 0.01 20.91
C ILE A 14 -9.18 -0.55 19.48
N ILE A 15 -8.10 -1.27 19.19
CA ILE A 15 -7.88 -1.91 17.88
C ILE A 15 -9.06 -2.84 17.55
N GLU A 16 -9.48 -3.70 18.47
CA GLU A 16 -10.57 -4.65 18.25
C GLU A 16 -11.94 -3.98 18.15
N ARG A 17 -12.23 -2.93 18.92
CA ARG A 17 -13.46 -2.12 18.77
C ARG A 17 -13.50 -1.41 17.43
N SER A 18 -12.34 -1.05 16.88
CA SER A 18 -12.26 -0.43 15.56
C SER A 18 -12.46 -1.38 14.41
N ILE A 19 -12.04 -2.63 14.60
CA ILE A 19 -12.18 -3.70 13.62
C ILE A 19 -13.60 -4.30 13.71
N SER A 20 -14.16 -4.43 14.92
CA SER A 20 -15.49 -4.99 15.18
C SER A 20 -16.27 -4.15 16.22
N PRO A 21 -16.96 -3.08 15.78
CA PRO A 21 -17.66 -2.16 16.68
C PRO A 21 -18.80 -2.79 17.50
N THR A 22 -19.32 -3.95 17.09
CA THR A 22 -20.42 -4.66 17.77
C THR A 22 -19.94 -5.74 18.75
N ALA A 23 -18.62 -5.96 18.83
CA ALA A 23 -18.02 -6.90 19.77
C ALA A 23 -18.28 -6.48 21.22
N ARG A 24 -18.68 -7.44 22.07
CA ARG A 24 -18.63 -7.22 23.52
C ARG A 24 -17.22 -7.50 23.99
N ILE A 25 -16.50 -6.44 24.36
CA ILE A 25 -15.13 -6.51 24.86
C ILE A 25 -15.13 -6.22 26.36
N GLU A 26 -14.54 -7.13 27.13
CA GLU A 26 -14.47 -7.11 28.59
C GLU A 26 -13.02 -7.34 29.02
N GLN A 27 -12.49 -6.52 29.93
CA GLN A 27 -11.11 -6.65 30.46
C GLN A 27 -11.08 -7.30 31.84
N ASN A 28 -9.98 -7.97 32.16
CA ASN A 28 -9.71 -8.57 33.46
C ASN A 28 -10.85 -9.49 33.95
N VAL A 29 -11.30 -10.38 33.07
CA VAL A 29 -12.48 -11.24 33.30
C VAL A 29 -12.05 -12.60 33.83
N PHE A 30 -12.73 -13.08 34.86
CA PHE A 30 -12.60 -14.45 35.34
C PHE A 30 -13.65 -15.33 34.66
N LEU A 31 -13.23 -16.17 33.72
CA LEU A 31 -14.10 -17.14 33.07
C LEU A 31 -14.10 -18.47 33.84
N PRO A 32 -15.24 -19.17 33.93
CA PRO A 32 -15.29 -20.47 34.58
C PRO A 32 -14.47 -21.50 33.81
N VAL A 33 -13.69 -22.31 34.52
CA VAL A 33 -13.04 -23.48 33.93
C VAL A 33 -14.11 -24.55 33.73
N LEU A 34 -14.34 -24.95 32.47
CA LEU A 34 -15.46 -25.80 32.07
C LEU A 34 -15.46 -27.18 32.76
N THR A 35 -14.29 -27.68 33.12
CA THR A 35 -14.08 -29.00 33.75
C THR A 35 -14.05 -28.94 35.28
N SER A 36 -14.14 -27.76 35.88
CA SER A 36 -14.00 -27.58 37.32
C SER A 36 -15.28 -27.91 38.08
N THR A 37 -15.20 -28.87 39.00
CA THR A 37 -16.29 -29.25 39.92
C THR A 37 -16.31 -28.42 41.21
N GLN A 38 -15.25 -27.64 41.46
CA GLN A 38 -15.08 -26.83 42.67
C GLN A 38 -15.29 -25.32 42.41
N GLY A 39 -15.67 -24.95 41.18
CA GLY A 39 -15.93 -23.55 40.82
C GLY A 39 -14.69 -22.71 40.48
N HIS A 40 -13.52 -23.35 40.24
CA HIS A 40 -12.32 -22.66 39.74
C HIS A 40 -12.58 -21.84 38.46
N THR A 41 -11.89 -20.71 38.37
CA THR A 41 -11.94 -19.77 37.25
C THR A 41 -10.54 -19.50 36.71
N ALA A 42 -10.46 -19.06 35.46
CA ALA A 42 -9.24 -18.57 34.83
C ALA A 42 -9.40 -17.07 34.54
N GLN A 43 -8.45 -16.26 35.01
CA GLN A 43 -8.39 -14.85 34.64
C GLN A 43 -7.89 -14.73 33.20
N CYS A 44 -8.61 -13.97 32.39
CA CYS A 44 -8.26 -13.60 31.02
C CYS A 44 -8.08 -12.08 30.98
N ASP A 45 -7.03 -11.62 30.30
CA ASP A 45 -6.71 -10.18 30.23
C ASP A 45 -7.78 -9.43 29.45
N ILE A 46 -8.18 -9.97 28.29
CA ILE A 46 -9.33 -9.48 27.52
C ILE A 46 -10.15 -10.66 27.01
N VAL A 47 -11.47 -10.49 27.08
CA VAL A 47 -12.45 -11.38 26.49
C VAL A 47 -13.24 -10.61 25.45
N ILE A 48 -13.23 -11.12 24.22
CA ILE A 48 -13.97 -10.56 23.09
C ILE A 48 -15.04 -11.57 22.72
N ARG A 49 -16.30 -11.14 22.75
CA ARG A 49 -17.46 -11.93 22.36
C ARG A 49 -18.09 -11.32 21.13
N ASN A 50 -18.04 -12.09 20.04
CA ASN A 50 -18.59 -11.71 18.76
C ASN A 50 -19.84 -12.53 18.45
N GLY A 51 -20.90 -11.86 18.01
CA GLY A 51 -22.20 -12.46 17.73
C GLY A 51 -23.24 -12.25 18.84
N SER A 52 -24.41 -12.86 18.66
CA SER A 52 -25.54 -12.71 19.59
C SER A 52 -25.80 -14.02 20.34
N PRO A 53 -26.18 -13.97 21.63
CA PRO A 53 -26.62 -15.15 22.36
C PRO A 53 -27.73 -15.91 21.60
N PRO A 54 -27.72 -17.26 21.62
CA PRO A 54 -26.82 -18.14 22.37
C PRO A 54 -25.55 -18.55 21.59
N ARG A 55 -25.31 -18.00 20.39
CA ARG A 55 -24.16 -18.37 19.52
C ARG A 55 -23.16 -17.23 19.47
N GLU A 56 -22.30 -17.18 20.48
CA GLU A 56 -21.18 -16.25 20.55
C GLU A 56 -19.87 -16.96 20.18
N THR A 57 -18.99 -16.28 19.46
CA THR A 57 -17.58 -16.66 19.34
C THR A 57 -16.80 -15.99 20.46
N LEU A 58 -16.09 -16.79 21.24
CA LEU A 58 -15.26 -16.35 22.35
C LEU A 58 -13.79 -16.31 21.91
N THR A 59 -13.24 -15.11 21.86
CA THR A 59 -11.80 -14.90 21.68
C THR A 59 -11.22 -14.40 23.00
N ILE A 60 -10.15 -15.04 23.45
CA ILE A 60 -9.36 -14.51 24.57
C ILE A 60 -8.09 -13.85 24.04
N VAL A 61 -7.76 -12.72 24.62
CA VAL A 61 -6.49 -12.04 24.36
C VAL A 61 -5.66 -12.15 25.62
N GLU A 62 -4.43 -12.63 25.44
CA GLU A 62 -3.47 -12.76 26.51
C GLU A 62 -2.30 -11.83 26.23
N VAL A 63 -1.98 -11.00 27.20
CA VAL A 63 -1.12 -9.84 27.02
C VAL A 63 0.12 -10.01 27.88
N GLN A 64 1.26 -10.27 27.24
CA GLN A 64 2.55 -10.18 27.91
C GLN A 64 3.09 -8.76 27.81
N ASP A 65 2.80 -7.96 28.85
CA ASP A 65 3.30 -6.59 29.01
C ASP A 65 4.69 -6.51 29.66
N ARG A 66 5.44 -7.62 29.66
CA ARG A 66 6.78 -7.69 30.24
C ARG A 66 7.85 -7.32 29.21
N ASN A 67 8.97 -6.81 29.69
CA ASN A 67 10.15 -6.54 28.86
C ASN A 67 10.87 -7.82 28.38
N SER A 68 10.42 -9.00 28.78
CA SER A 68 10.94 -10.29 28.34
C SER A 68 10.09 -10.88 27.22
N LYS A 69 10.72 -11.60 26.29
CA LYS A 69 10.00 -12.44 25.31
C LYS A 69 9.07 -13.40 26.03
N VAL A 70 7.95 -13.71 25.38
CA VAL A 70 7.07 -14.80 25.82
C VAL A 70 7.88 -16.08 25.79
N ASP A 71 8.06 -16.71 26.94
CA ASP A 71 8.67 -18.02 27.01
C ASP A 71 7.66 -19.10 26.61
N ILE A 72 8.19 -20.26 26.21
CA ILE A 72 7.37 -21.35 25.70
C ILE A 72 6.38 -21.90 26.75
N ASN A 73 6.69 -21.78 28.04
CA ASN A 73 5.81 -22.26 29.10
C ASN A 73 4.67 -21.26 29.34
N THR A 74 4.93 -19.95 29.31
CA THR A 74 3.86 -18.94 29.30
C THR A 74 2.93 -19.15 28.11
N PHE A 75 3.48 -19.32 26.90
CA PHE A 75 2.68 -19.59 25.71
C PHE A 75 1.84 -20.87 25.87
N ARG A 76 2.43 -21.97 26.35
CA ARG A 76 1.68 -23.20 26.66
C ARG A 76 0.60 -23.01 27.71
N GLY A 77 0.83 -22.16 28.72
CA GLY A 77 -0.17 -21.78 29.71
C GLY A 77 -1.38 -21.10 29.06
N TRP A 78 -1.15 -20.20 28.10
CA TRP A 78 -2.22 -19.59 27.32
C TRP A 78 -2.96 -20.61 26.44
N LEU A 79 -2.26 -21.60 25.89
CA LEU A 79 -2.89 -22.72 25.17
C LEU A 79 -3.74 -23.63 26.06
N GLY A 80 -3.34 -23.83 27.32
CA GLY A 80 -4.19 -24.52 28.29
C GLY A 80 -5.43 -23.69 28.61
N LYS A 81 -5.25 -22.37 28.80
CA LYS A 81 -6.32 -21.46 29.16
C LYS A 81 -7.44 -21.42 28.12
N ILE A 82 -7.11 -21.38 26.83
CA ILE A 82 -8.12 -21.39 25.76
C ILE A 82 -8.99 -22.67 25.81
N GLU A 83 -8.40 -23.81 26.17
CA GLU A 83 -9.13 -25.08 26.34
C GLU A 83 -9.98 -25.08 27.61
N ASP A 84 -9.42 -24.60 28.73
CA ASP A 84 -10.09 -24.55 30.03
C ASP A 84 -11.37 -23.71 30.01
N VAL A 85 -11.36 -22.58 29.29
CA VAL A 85 -12.52 -21.66 29.20
C VAL A 85 -13.39 -21.89 27.96
N GLY A 86 -13.01 -22.83 27.09
CA GLY A 86 -13.72 -23.14 25.85
C GLY A 86 -13.74 -22.01 24.82
N ALA A 87 -12.67 -21.22 24.74
CA ALA A 87 -12.54 -20.17 23.74
C ALA A 87 -12.19 -20.74 22.35
N GLN A 88 -12.66 -20.07 21.29
CA GLN A 88 -12.45 -20.48 19.91
C GLN A 88 -11.13 -19.92 19.37
N HIS A 89 -10.73 -18.72 19.78
CA HIS A 89 -9.48 -18.10 19.35
C HIS A 89 -8.66 -17.57 20.53
N LEU A 90 -7.35 -17.58 20.36
CA LEU A 90 -6.38 -16.95 21.24
C LEU A 90 -5.58 -15.92 20.44
N ILE A 91 -5.59 -14.67 20.90
CA ILE A 91 -4.69 -13.64 20.41
C ILE A 91 -3.61 -13.45 21.47
N CYS A 92 -2.40 -13.87 21.14
CA CYS A 92 -1.22 -13.64 21.97
C CYS A 92 -0.65 -12.30 21.61
N VAL A 93 -0.74 -11.36 22.54
CA VAL A 93 -0.20 -10.02 22.37
C VAL A 93 1.07 -9.90 23.18
N SER A 94 2.15 -9.46 22.53
CA SER A 94 3.39 -9.17 23.25
C SER A 94 4.04 -7.91 22.73
N ARG A 95 4.71 -7.20 23.63
CA ARG A 95 5.65 -6.13 23.23
C ARG A 95 6.90 -6.66 22.55
N LYS A 96 7.23 -7.95 22.71
CA LYS A 96 8.43 -8.58 22.17
C LYS A 96 8.05 -9.63 21.14
N ASP A 97 8.88 -9.73 20.10
CA ASP A 97 8.68 -10.75 19.07
C ASP A 97 8.76 -12.17 19.66
N PHE A 98 7.97 -13.08 19.09
CA PHE A 98 7.82 -14.46 19.54
C PHE A 98 9.01 -15.32 19.08
N ALA A 99 9.40 -16.29 19.92
CA ALA A 99 10.43 -17.26 19.53
C ALA A 99 9.98 -18.11 18.33
N SER A 100 10.92 -18.55 17.48
CA SER A 100 10.59 -19.36 16.29
C SER A 100 9.79 -20.62 16.64
N SER A 101 10.09 -21.27 17.77
CA SER A 101 9.32 -22.41 18.27
C SER A 101 7.87 -22.08 18.65
N ILE A 102 7.61 -20.84 19.08
CA ILE A 102 6.25 -20.34 19.35
C ILE A 102 5.54 -20.02 18.04
N LYS A 103 6.23 -19.34 17.11
CA LYS A 103 5.70 -19.04 15.76
C LYS A 103 5.33 -20.31 15.01
N GLU A 104 6.22 -21.30 15.02
CA GLU A 104 5.98 -22.62 14.43
C GLU A 104 4.76 -23.31 15.05
N LYS A 105 4.66 -23.31 16.39
CA LYS A 105 3.55 -23.95 17.10
C LYS A 105 2.21 -23.22 16.94
N ALA A 106 2.23 -21.89 16.87
CA ALA A 106 1.06 -21.09 16.51
C ALA A 106 0.63 -21.39 15.07
N GLY A 107 1.58 -21.44 14.13
CA GLY A 107 1.31 -21.83 12.73
C GLY A 107 0.72 -23.23 12.59
N GLN A 108 1.17 -24.20 13.39
CA GLN A 108 0.59 -25.56 13.44
C GLN A 108 -0.86 -25.58 13.97
N SER A 109 -1.28 -24.53 14.68
CA SER A 109 -2.63 -24.42 15.25
C SER A 109 -3.61 -23.70 14.31
N GLY A 110 -3.17 -23.34 13.10
CA GLY A 110 -3.99 -22.68 12.08
C GLY A 110 -4.54 -21.33 12.55
N SER A 111 -5.80 -21.02 12.19
CA SER A 111 -6.49 -19.78 12.57
C SER A 111 -6.99 -19.73 14.02
N LYS A 112 -6.58 -20.69 14.86
CA LYS A 112 -6.94 -20.72 16.28
C LYS A 112 -6.07 -19.77 17.12
N ILE A 113 -4.83 -19.53 16.70
CA ILE A 113 -3.85 -18.75 17.47
C ILE A 113 -3.26 -17.65 16.60
N PHE A 114 -3.36 -16.42 17.07
CA PHE A 114 -2.78 -15.26 16.43
C PHE A 114 -1.65 -14.72 17.29
N LEU A 115 -0.50 -14.47 16.68
CA LEU A 115 0.63 -13.84 17.33
C LEU A 115 0.69 -12.39 16.89
N VAL A 116 0.26 -11.49 17.76
CA VAL A 116 0.32 -10.06 17.51
C VAL A 116 1.47 -9.53 18.34
N THR A 117 2.52 -9.10 17.65
CA THR A 117 3.47 -8.23 18.33
C THR A 117 2.87 -6.84 18.28
N LEU A 118 2.83 -6.11 19.39
CA LEU A 118 2.50 -4.69 19.40
C LEU A 118 3.76 -3.97 19.87
N LYS A 119 4.57 -3.51 18.91
CA LYS A 119 5.77 -2.73 19.21
C LYS A 119 5.33 -1.28 19.35
N ASP A 120 5.52 -0.74 20.54
CA ASP A 120 5.33 0.67 20.88
C ASP A 120 3.99 1.29 20.42
N LEU A 121 2.89 0.79 20.99
CA LEU A 121 1.64 1.53 21.01
C LEU A 121 1.36 2.01 22.44
N SER A 122 0.87 3.24 22.58
CA SER A 122 0.23 3.75 23.80
C SER A 122 -1.27 3.96 23.49
N PRO A 123 -2.21 3.53 24.35
CA PRO A 123 -3.65 3.53 24.05
C PRO A 123 -4.21 4.89 23.62
N GLU A 124 -3.60 5.98 24.08
CA GLU A 124 -4.00 7.36 23.79
C GLU A 124 -3.67 7.83 22.35
N LYS A 125 -2.95 7.02 21.54
CA LYS A 125 -2.44 7.41 20.21
C LYS A 125 -3.05 6.67 19.02
N ILE A 126 -4.12 5.90 19.24
CA ILE A 126 -4.83 5.15 18.21
C ILE A 126 -6.17 5.85 17.94
N PRO A 127 -6.28 6.74 16.94
CA PRO A 127 -7.58 7.15 16.47
C PRO A 127 -8.18 5.96 15.69
N LEU A 128 -9.48 5.92 15.42
CA LEU A 128 -10.12 4.75 14.78
C LEU A 128 -10.98 5.11 13.55
N ASP A 129 -10.93 6.38 13.11
CA ASP A 129 -11.66 6.91 11.94
C ASP A 129 -10.79 7.82 11.02
N PHE A 130 -9.47 7.68 11.05
CA PHE A 130 -8.53 8.80 10.76
C PHE A 130 -7.62 8.63 9.55
N ILE A 131 -7.55 7.45 8.92
CA ILE A 131 -6.66 7.22 7.76
C ILE A 131 -7.48 6.72 6.58
N LYS A 132 -7.73 7.60 5.60
CA LYS A 132 -8.17 7.20 4.25
C LYS A 132 -6.98 7.37 3.32
N PHE A 133 -6.34 6.26 2.92
CA PHE A 133 -5.47 6.31 1.76
C PHE A 133 -6.32 6.17 0.51
N VAL A 134 -6.10 7.04 -0.46
CA VAL A 134 -6.71 6.98 -1.79
C VAL A 134 -5.58 6.66 -2.75
N PHE A 135 -5.70 5.53 -3.44
CA PHE A 135 -4.82 5.19 -4.54
C PHE A 135 -5.30 5.93 -5.78
N GLN A 136 -4.46 6.80 -6.32
CA GLN A 136 -4.72 7.49 -7.58
C GLN A 136 -4.11 6.68 -8.73
N TYR A 137 -4.97 6.10 -9.55
CA TYR A 137 -4.58 5.45 -10.79
C TYR A 137 -4.59 6.47 -11.92
N GLN A 138 -3.50 6.53 -12.68
CA GLN A 138 -3.43 7.28 -13.93
C GLN A 138 -2.74 6.44 -15.00
N TYR A 139 -3.41 6.29 -16.13
CA TYR A 139 -2.85 5.62 -17.30
C TYR A 139 -3.13 6.44 -18.55
N ILE A 140 -2.12 6.60 -19.40
CA ILE A 140 -2.21 7.33 -20.67
C ILE A 140 -1.76 6.42 -21.80
N ASN A 141 -2.67 6.17 -22.72
CA ASN A 141 -2.44 5.40 -23.93
C ASN A 141 -2.39 6.34 -25.14
N ILE A 142 -1.36 6.18 -25.98
CA ILE A 142 -1.28 6.84 -27.28
C ILE A 142 -1.88 5.88 -28.30
N LYS A 143 -3.11 6.15 -28.75
CA LYS A 143 -3.85 5.25 -29.64
C LYS A 143 -3.29 5.26 -31.05
N HIS A 144 -2.99 6.45 -31.56
CA HIS A 144 -2.60 6.63 -32.95
C HIS A 144 -1.79 7.91 -33.14
N ILE A 145 -0.76 7.86 -33.99
CA ILE A 145 -0.06 9.06 -34.47
C ILE A 145 -0.72 9.49 -35.77
N GLN A 146 -1.40 10.63 -35.74
CA GLN A 146 -2.07 11.20 -36.91
C GLN A 146 -1.04 11.77 -37.89
N SER A 147 -0.02 12.44 -37.36
CA SER A 147 1.00 13.08 -38.18
C SER A 147 2.31 13.17 -37.41
N MET A 148 3.44 12.92 -38.08
CA MET A 148 4.75 13.19 -37.53
C MET A 148 5.67 13.71 -38.62
N ARG A 149 6.32 14.83 -38.35
CA ARG A 149 7.16 15.56 -39.30
C ARG A 149 8.46 15.96 -38.61
N PRO A 150 9.49 15.10 -38.61
CA PRO A 150 10.83 15.52 -38.24
C PRO A 150 11.42 16.37 -39.37
N TYR A 151 12.09 17.47 -39.03
CA TYR A 151 12.71 18.35 -40.00
C TYR A 151 14.05 18.89 -39.48
N VAL A 152 14.93 19.27 -40.41
CA VAL A 152 16.24 19.85 -40.11
C VAL A 152 16.45 21.12 -40.93
N GLY A 153 17.46 21.90 -40.57
CA GLY A 153 17.79 23.11 -41.31
C GLY A 153 18.10 22.81 -42.78
N PRO A 154 17.93 23.79 -43.70
CA PRO A 154 18.24 23.60 -45.11
C PRO A 154 19.65 23.03 -45.34
N GLY A 155 19.76 22.01 -46.19
CA GLY A 155 21.03 21.36 -46.53
C GLY A 155 21.61 20.40 -45.47
N GLN A 156 21.00 20.28 -44.29
CA GLN A 156 21.51 19.42 -43.22
C GLN A 156 21.31 17.92 -43.50
N ILE A 157 20.27 17.55 -44.25
CA ILE A 157 19.99 16.13 -44.58
C ILE A 157 21.19 15.49 -45.28
N ALA A 158 21.68 16.11 -46.36
CA ALA A 158 22.83 15.61 -47.12
C ALA A 158 24.13 15.72 -46.32
N LYS A 159 24.31 16.82 -45.56
CA LYS A 159 25.51 17.06 -44.75
C LYS A 159 25.70 16.01 -43.64
N LEU A 160 24.60 15.61 -43.00
CA LEU A 160 24.60 14.67 -41.88
C LEU A 160 24.32 13.22 -42.32
N GLY A 161 24.11 13.00 -43.61
CA GLY A 161 23.79 11.68 -44.16
C GLY A 161 22.50 11.08 -43.60
N LEU A 162 21.53 11.92 -43.26
CA LEU A 162 20.27 11.48 -42.66
C LEU A 162 19.44 10.72 -43.70
N LYS A 163 18.90 9.58 -43.28
CA LYS A 163 17.95 8.78 -44.07
C LYS A 163 16.52 9.05 -43.58
N SER A 164 15.54 8.63 -44.37
CA SER A 164 14.15 8.58 -43.91
C SER A 164 14.11 7.77 -42.62
N LEU A 165 13.62 8.38 -41.55
CA LEU A 165 13.50 7.74 -40.26
C LEU A 165 12.43 6.64 -40.37
N GLN A 166 12.83 5.38 -40.20
CA GLN A 166 11.91 4.31 -39.81
C GLN A 166 12.05 4.20 -38.30
N TYR A 167 10.95 4.40 -37.58
CA TYR A 167 10.96 4.36 -36.12
C TYR A 167 9.68 3.69 -35.63
N GLU A 168 9.82 2.99 -34.52
CA GLU A 168 8.72 2.57 -33.67
C GLU A 168 8.54 3.60 -32.56
N LEU A 169 7.31 3.77 -32.08
CA LEU A 169 7.01 4.77 -31.05
C LEU A 169 7.78 4.56 -29.74
N GLY A 170 8.16 3.31 -29.47
CA GLY A 170 8.96 2.92 -28.31
C GLY A 170 10.47 3.05 -28.50
N ASP A 171 10.96 3.40 -29.70
CA ASP A 171 12.38 3.52 -29.96
C ASP A 171 12.98 4.68 -29.17
N LYS A 172 13.92 4.37 -28.27
CA LYS A 172 14.66 5.36 -27.48
C LYS A 172 15.79 5.96 -28.30
N ILE A 173 15.43 6.79 -29.27
CA ILE A 173 16.38 7.48 -30.18
C ILE A 173 16.38 9.00 -30.00
N TRP A 174 15.48 9.54 -29.18
CA TRP A 174 15.32 10.98 -28.97
C TRP A 174 16.01 11.40 -27.67
N SER A 175 16.32 12.69 -27.55
CA SER A 175 16.85 13.26 -26.31
C SER A 175 16.54 14.75 -26.23
N LEU A 176 16.35 15.25 -25.01
CA LEU A 176 16.16 16.68 -24.72
C LEU A 176 17.44 17.33 -24.16
N ASP A 177 18.38 16.52 -23.65
CA ASP A 177 19.56 16.97 -22.91
C ASP A 177 20.89 16.38 -23.42
N LYS A 178 20.84 15.49 -24.43
CA LYS A 178 21.97 14.71 -24.97
C LYS A 178 22.60 13.72 -23.98
N ILE A 179 21.89 13.41 -22.90
CA ILE A 179 22.32 12.45 -21.88
C ILE A 179 21.32 11.31 -21.80
N ASN A 180 20.04 11.65 -21.66
CA ASN A 180 18.95 10.71 -21.51
C ASN A 180 18.28 10.43 -22.86
N MET A 181 18.19 9.14 -23.18
CA MET A 181 17.51 8.65 -24.36
C MET A 181 16.05 8.35 -24.05
N ILE A 182 15.15 8.94 -24.80
CA ILE A 182 13.70 8.84 -24.63
C ILE A 182 13.03 8.43 -25.94
N SER A 183 11.89 7.79 -25.82
CA SER A 183 11.02 7.42 -26.92
C SER A 183 10.04 8.54 -27.25
N LEU A 184 9.52 8.52 -28.48
CA LEU A 184 8.49 9.47 -28.87
C LEU A 184 7.21 9.29 -28.03
N LEU A 185 6.91 8.05 -27.64
CA LEU A 185 5.79 7.73 -26.76
C LEU A 185 5.93 8.38 -25.37
N GLU A 186 7.14 8.38 -24.79
CA GLU A 186 7.44 9.08 -23.53
C GLU A 186 7.24 10.60 -23.68
N ILE A 187 7.67 11.18 -24.81
CA ILE A 187 7.47 12.60 -25.13
C ILE A 187 5.98 12.96 -25.23
N CYS A 188 5.20 12.18 -25.99
CA CYS A 188 3.76 12.40 -26.14
C CYS A 188 3.01 12.27 -24.81
N ARG A 189 3.36 11.28 -23.98
CA ARG A 189 2.75 11.13 -22.64
C ARG A 189 3.05 12.33 -21.73
N ALA A 190 4.28 12.84 -21.78
CA ALA A 190 4.69 13.98 -20.95
C ALA A 190 3.89 15.25 -21.30
N SER A 191 3.60 15.49 -22.58
CA SER A 191 2.83 16.68 -22.99
C SER A 191 1.37 16.64 -22.54
N ILE A 192 0.77 15.44 -22.42
CA ILE A 192 -0.58 15.25 -21.86
C ILE A 192 -0.57 15.50 -20.35
N LYS A 193 0.42 14.98 -19.61
CA LYS A 193 0.50 15.12 -18.14
C LYS A 193 0.58 16.58 -17.67
N ASN A 194 1.14 17.47 -18.49
CA ASN A 194 1.26 18.90 -18.16
C ASN A 194 -0.08 19.66 -18.23
N ASN A 195 -1.16 19.05 -18.77
CA ASN A 195 -2.50 19.63 -18.72
C ASN A 195 -3.20 19.29 -17.39
N GLN A 196 -3.18 20.21 -16.43
CA GLN A 196 -3.71 20.05 -15.06
C GLN A 196 -5.21 19.68 -14.99
N ASP A 197 -6.00 19.94 -16.05
CA ASP A 197 -7.44 19.66 -16.09
C ASP A 197 -7.83 18.16 -16.20
N LEU A 198 -6.85 17.26 -16.29
CA LEU A 198 -7.09 15.81 -16.34
C LEU A 198 -7.28 15.16 -14.95
N LEU A 199 -7.00 15.90 -13.87
CA LEU A 199 -6.87 15.35 -12.51
C LEU A 199 -8.08 15.58 -11.59
N SER A 200 -9.16 16.18 -12.09
CA SER A 200 -10.23 16.68 -11.21
C SER A 200 -11.37 15.69 -10.94
N GLN A 201 -11.58 14.64 -11.75
CA GLN A 201 -12.62 13.62 -11.54
C GLN A 201 -12.27 12.25 -12.14
N PRO A 202 -12.69 11.12 -11.50
CA PRO A 202 -12.56 9.78 -12.05
C PRO A 202 -13.27 9.67 -13.40
N THR A 203 -12.51 9.65 -14.50
CA THR A 203 -13.05 9.71 -15.85
C THR A 203 -12.11 9.05 -16.85
N ILE A 204 -12.70 8.48 -17.90
CA ILE A 204 -12.00 8.15 -19.13
C ILE A 204 -12.15 9.37 -20.05
N LYS A 205 -11.02 9.92 -20.51
CA LYS A 205 -10.98 11.04 -21.45
C LYS A 205 -10.27 10.62 -22.73
N HIS A 206 -10.76 11.11 -23.85
CA HIS A 206 -10.09 11.01 -25.14
C HIS A 206 -9.77 12.39 -25.66
N GLY A 207 -8.71 12.51 -26.44
CA GLY A 207 -8.35 13.77 -27.06
C GLY A 207 -7.32 13.64 -28.15
N VAL A 208 -6.99 14.79 -28.72
CA VAL A 208 -5.88 14.96 -29.66
C VAL A 208 -4.82 15.80 -28.97
N GLY A 209 -3.57 15.39 -29.08
CA GLY A 209 -2.40 16.11 -28.57
C GLY A 209 -1.51 16.55 -29.73
N ASN A 210 -0.78 17.65 -29.50
CA ASN A 210 0.26 18.13 -30.39
C ASN A 210 1.54 18.35 -29.57
N VAL A 211 2.67 17.94 -30.14
CA VAL A 211 4.00 18.27 -29.63
C VAL A 211 4.78 18.89 -30.78
N SER A 212 5.38 20.06 -30.52
CA SER A 212 6.19 20.78 -31.49
C SER A 212 7.52 21.20 -30.87
N PHE A 213 8.61 20.89 -31.56
CA PHE A 213 9.96 21.33 -31.23
C PHE A 213 10.56 22.08 -32.42
N SER A 214 11.19 23.21 -32.14
CA SER A 214 11.81 24.06 -33.15
C SER A 214 13.32 23.81 -33.25
N ILE A 215 13.85 23.91 -34.47
CA ILE A 215 15.29 23.91 -34.71
C ILE A 215 15.96 25.14 -34.08
N VAL A 216 15.20 26.19 -33.77
CA VAL A 216 15.69 27.46 -33.21
C VAL A 216 14.94 27.77 -31.92
N GLY A 217 15.66 28.16 -30.87
CA GLY A 217 15.09 28.48 -29.55
C GLY A 217 15.57 27.55 -28.44
N GLU A 218 14.93 27.66 -27.27
CA GLU A 218 15.24 26.90 -26.05
C GLU A 218 14.62 25.49 -26.06
N ASP A 219 13.48 25.30 -26.72
CA ASP A 219 12.82 24.00 -26.85
C ASP A 219 13.51 23.14 -27.91
N THR A 220 14.57 22.44 -27.49
CA THR A 220 15.42 21.64 -28.38
C THR A 220 15.16 20.16 -28.21
N ILE A 221 15.04 19.44 -29.33
CA ILE A 221 15.07 17.99 -29.36
C ILE A 221 16.21 17.51 -30.26
N TYR A 222 16.81 16.40 -29.86
CA TYR A 222 17.89 15.73 -30.57
C TYR A 222 17.45 14.32 -30.96
N CYS A 223 17.90 13.86 -32.13
CA CYS A 223 17.87 12.45 -32.52
C CYS A 223 19.30 11.92 -32.49
N TYR A 224 19.48 10.76 -31.86
CA TYR A 224 20.74 10.04 -31.89
C TYR A 224 20.88 9.29 -33.21
N HIS A 225 21.93 9.59 -33.96
CA HIS A 225 22.18 9.01 -35.27
C HIS A 225 23.68 9.01 -35.56
N ASN A 226 24.22 7.86 -35.99
CA ASN A 226 25.66 7.67 -36.28
C ASN A 226 26.57 8.15 -35.13
N ASP A 227 26.25 7.75 -33.90
CA ASP A 227 27.01 8.07 -32.69
C ASP A 227 27.11 9.57 -32.35
N ASP A 228 26.18 10.38 -32.85
CA ASP A 228 26.08 11.80 -32.53
C ASP A 228 24.61 12.24 -32.31
N PHE A 229 24.45 13.33 -31.57
CA PHE A 229 23.15 13.97 -31.32
C PHE A 229 22.88 15.06 -32.34
N VAL A 230 21.97 14.77 -33.26
CA VAL A 230 21.54 15.71 -34.28
C VAL A 230 20.35 16.51 -33.76
N ARG A 231 20.48 17.84 -33.70
CA ARG A 231 19.34 18.72 -33.40
C ARG A 231 18.35 18.70 -34.54
N ILE A 232 17.09 18.44 -34.23
CA ILE A 232 16.00 18.38 -35.20
C ILE A 232 14.80 19.17 -34.70
N GLY A 233 13.96 19.62 -35.63
CA GLY A 233 12.59 20.03 -35.34
C GLY A 233 11.66 18.84 -35.49
N LEU A 234 10.54 18.87 -34.77
CA LEU A 234 9.57 17.79 -34.76
C LEU A 234 8.18 18.37 -34.55
N ASP A 235 7.25 18.12 -35.46
CA ASP A 235 5.82 18.33 -35.23
C ASP A 235 5.13 16.97 -35.20
N CYS A 236 4.39 16.68 -34.14
CA CYS A 236 3.71 15.41 -33.95
C CYS A 236 2.28 15.61 -33.42
N ASP A 237 1.30 15.11 -34.17
CA ASP A 237 -0.11 15.07 -33.80
C ASP A 237 -0.52 13.63 -33.47
N PHE A 238 -1.24 13.43 -32.38
CA PHE A 238 -1.61 12.10 -31.91
C PHE A 238 -2.93 12.06 -31.16
N GLU A 239 -3.58 10.91 -31.19
CA GLU A 239 -4.77 10.61 -30.41
C GLU A 239 -4.38 9.87 -29.15
N TRP A 240 -5.02 10.26 -28.05
CA TRP A 240 -4.76 9.68 -26.75
C TRP A 240 -6.04 9.36 -25.99
N GLU A 241 -5.88 8.46 -25.05
CA GLU A 241 -6.87 8.09 -24.04
C GLU A 241 -6.20 8.11 -22.68
N SER A 242 -6.91 8.69 -21.71
CA SER A 242 -6.48 8.72 -20.32
C SER A 242 -7.55 8.11 -19.46
N GLU A 243 -7.14 7.20 -18.58
CA GLU A 243 -7.96 6.68 -17.50
C GLU A 243 -7.43 7.28 -16.21
N HIS A 244 -8.31 7.92 -15.45
CA HIS A 244 -8.02 8.39 -14.10
C HIS A 244 -9.09 7.88 -13.14
N THR A 245 -8.66 7.27 -12.04
CA THR A 245 -9.56 6.76 -11.01
C THR A 245 -8.95 6.95 -9.63
N GLU A 246 -9.77 7.38 -8.67
CA GLU A 246 -9.44 7.41 -7.25
C GLU A 246 -10.04 6.20 -6.54
N ILE A 247 -9.21 5.41 -5.86
CA ILE A 247 -9.62 4.14 -5.26
C ILE A 247 -9.27 4.15 -3.78
N PRO A 248 -10.27 4.15 -2.88
CA PRO A 248 -10.02 4.01 -1.44
C PRO A 248 -9.29 2.70 -1.15
N MET A 249 -8.21 2.78 -0.37
CA MET A 249 -7.47 1.61 0.09
C MET A 249 -8.05 1.08 1.40
N SER A 250 -8.05 -0.24 1.55
CA SER A 250 -8.52 -0.93 2.74
C SER A 250 -7.33 -1.29 3.64
N VAL A 251 -7.49 -1.20 4.98
CA VAL A 251 -6.52 -1.79 5.92
C VAL A 251 -6.64 -3.31 5.86
N ALA A 252 -5.64 -3.98 5.32
CA ALA A 252 -5.54 -5.42 5.23
C ALA A 252 -5.12 -6.08 6.55
N SER A 253 -4.13 -5.50 7.28
CA SER A 253 -3.66 -6.07 8.56
C SER A 253 -2.69 -5.18 9.36
N TYR A 254 -2.46 -5.49 10.65
CA TYR A 254 -1.34 -4.97 11.45
C TYR A 254 -0.33 -6.10 11.66
N GLU A 255 0.47 -6.32 10.63
CA GLU A 255 1.35 -7.47 10.52
C GLU A 255 2.81 -7.07 10.63
N GLN A 256 3.60 -8.04 11.06
CA GLN A 256 5.04 -7.95 11.01
C GLN A 256 5.48 -8.11 9.54
N ASP A 257 6.00 -7.06 8.93
CA ASP A 257 6.52 -7.10 7.57
C ASP A 257 7.73 -8.05 7.44
N GLN A 258 8.20 -8.23 6.20
CA GLN A 258 9.35 -9.09 5.88
C GLN A 258 10.67 -8.70 6.60
N HIS A 259 10.75 -7.48 7.15
CA HIS A 259 11.88 -6.98 7.93
C HIS A 259 11.62 -7.00 9.45
N GLY A 260 10.43 -7.41 9.87
CA GLY A 260 10.08 -7.52 11.27
C GLY A 260 9.32 -6.31 11.85
N ALA A 261 8.97 -5.28 11.07
CA ALA A 261 8.27 -4.07 11.53
C ALA A 261 6.76 -4.25 11.47
N LEU A 262 6.02 -3.75 12.48
CA LEU A 262 4.57 -3.83 12.44
C LEU A 262 4.04 -2.69 11.58
N ALA A 263 3.54 -3.04 10.41
CA ALA A 263 2.97 -2.12 9.48
C ALA A 263 1.47 -2.33 9.39
N TRP A 264 0.74 -1.25 9.19
CA TRP A 264 -0.60 -1.32 8.65
C TRP A 264 -0.46 -1.65 7.18
N LEU A 265 -0.72 -2.89 6.81
CA LEU A 265 -0.75 -3.25 5.41
C LEU A 265 -2.05 -2.70 4.83
N PHE A 266 -1.99 -1.75 3.92
CA PHE A 266 -3.13 -1.29 3.14
C PHE A 266 -3.13 -2.01 1.79
N GLU A 267 -4.30 -2.33 1.24
CA GLU A 267 -4.39 -2.98 -0.06
C GLU A 267 -5.47 -2.34 -0.96
N VAL A 268 -5.21 -2.41 -2.26
CA VAL A 268 -6.15 -2.02 -3.30
C VAL A 268 -6.06 -3.01 -4.46
N ALA A 269 -7.22 -3.41 -4.97
CA ALA A 269 -7.37 -4.20 -6.19
C ALA A 269 -8.33 -3.47 -7.14
N HIS A 270 -7.93 -3.33 -8.40
CA HIS A 270 -8.68 -2.60 -9.40
C HIS A 270 -8.59 -3.29 -10.75
N ASN A 271 -9.71 -3.40 -11.47
CA ASN A 271 -9.70 -3.88 -12.85
C ASN A 271 -9.84 -2.66 -13.76
N SER A 272 -8.71 -2.18 -14.30
CA SER A 272 -8.72 -1.12 -15.30
C SER A 272 -8.98 -1.69 -16.70
N GLU A 273 -9.24 -0.84 -17.69
CA GLU A 273 -9.37 -1.31 -19.09
C GLU A 273 -8.06 -1.92 -19.62
N SER A 274 -6.93 -1.54 -19.04
CA SER A 274 -5.61 -2.07 -19.40
C SER A 274 -5.25 -3.37 -18.67
N GLY A 275 -6.00 -3.73 -17.63
CA GLY A 275 -5.83 -4.99 -16.91
C GLY A 275 -6.01 -4.87 -15.38
N PRO A 276 -5.90 -6.00 -14.66
CA PRO A 276 -5.99 -6.00 -13.20
C PRO A 276 -4.74 -5.39 -12.56
N ILE A 277 -4.95 -4.61 -11.51
CA ILE A 277 -3.93 -3.95 -10.70
C ILE A 277 -4.14 -4.38 -9.26
N SER A 278 -3.07 -4.83 -8.60
CA SER A 278 -3.08 -5.13 -7.17
C SER A 278 -1.86 -4.49 -6.50
N ILE A 279 -2.11 -3.70 -5.46
CA ILE A 279 -1.08 -2.96 -4.74
C ILE A 279 -1.29 -3.17 -3.25
N LYS A 280 -0.22 -3.50 -2.55
CA LYS A 280 -0.16 -3.54 -1.09
C LYS A 280 0.86 -2.52 -0.59
N LEU A 281 0.42 -1.65 0.31
CA LEU A 281 1.21 -0.58 0.92
C LEU A 281 1.37 -0.84 2.41
N PRO A 282 2.53 -1.35 2.86
CA PRO A 282 2.86 -1.33 4.27
C PRO A 282 3.06 0.13 4.70
N VAL A 283 2.15 0.61 5.53
CA VAL A 283 2.16 1.95 6.07
C VAL A 283 2.55 1.89 7.53
N ILE A 284 3.55 2.68 7.86
CA ILE A 284 3.89 2.99 9.23
C ILE A 284 3.45 4.41 9.55
N LYS A 285 2.99 4.62 10.77
CA LYS A 285 2.77 5.97 11.30
C LYS A 285 4.09 6.46 11.88
N LEU A 286 4.62 7.55 11.35
CA LEU A 286 5.84 8.19 11.82
C LEU A 286 5.61 8.97 13.12
N ASP A 287 6.70 9.25 13.83
CA ASP A 287 6.68 9.98 15.10
C ASP A 287 6.11 11.39 15.00
N ASN A 288 6.16 12.01 13.82
CA ASN A 288 5.58 13.33 13.53
C ASN A 288 4.05 13.28 13.27
N GLY A 289 3.42 12.11 13.40
CA GLY A 289 2.00 11.90 13.13
C GLY A 289 1.65 11.75 11.64
N ASN A 290 2.64 11.93 10.75
CA ASN A 290 2.52 11.62 9.34
C ASN A 290 2.65 10.10 9.12
N TYR A 291 2.38 9.66 7.90
CA TYR A 291 2.50 8.26 7.52
C TYR A 291 3.60 8.11 6.49
N GLU A 292 4.41 7.07 6.63
CA GLU A 292 5.43 6.67 5.66
C GLU A 292 5.07 5.31 5.09
N ILE A 293 5.27 5.17 3.78
CA ILE A 293 5.10 3.92 3.05
C ILE A 293 6.50 3.29 2.96
N LEU A 294 6.65 2.06 3.46
CA LEU A 294 7.95 1.41 3.55
C LEU A 294 8.45 0.94 2.17
N ASP A 295 7.75 -0.02 1.56
CA ASP A 295 8.02 -0.51 0.20
C ASP A 295 6.70 -1.04 -0.37
N SER A 296 6.24 -0.49 -1.48
CA SER A 296 4.99 -0.92 -2.10
C SER A 296 5.17 -2.29 -2.76
N ILE A 297 4.46 -3.30 -2.31
CA ILE A 297 4.42 -4.61 -2.98
C ILE A 297 3.40 -4.46 -4.11
N ILE A 298 3.91 -4.27 -5.32
CA ILE A 298 3.10 -3.95 -6.50
C ILE A 298 3.21 -5.08 -7.51
N ASN A 299 2.06 -5.63 -7.87
CA ASN A 299 1.96 -6.64 -8.92
C ASN A 299 1.23 -6.01 -10.10
N SER A 300 1.97 -5.27 -10.92
CA SER A 300 1.48 -4.56 -12.11
C SER A 300 2.54 -4.58 -13.23
N GLN A 301 2.10 -4.67 -14.48
CA GLN A 301 2.96 -4.56 -15.66
C GLN A 301 3.11 -3.10 -16.16
N PHE A 302 2.52 -2.13 -15.46
CA PHE A 302 2.41 -0.74 -15.91
C PHE A 302 3.25 0.22 -15.05
N GLU A 303 3.71 1.33 -15.63
CA GLU A 303 4.27 2.47 -14.88
C GLU A 303 3.15 3.15 -14.06
N TYR A 304 3.42 3.45 -12.79
CA TYR A 304 2.49 4.11 -11.88
C TYR A 304 3.22 5.18 -11.07
N THR A 305 2.45 6.15 -10.59
CA THR A 305 2.85 7.15 -9.60
C THR A 305 1.83 7.13 -8.48
N PHE A 306 2.27 7.11 -7.22
CA PHE A 306 1.38 7.25 -6.08
C PHE A 306 1.67 8.57 -5.37
N GLU A 307 0.62 9.23 -4.90
CA GLU A 307 0.74 10.45 -4.10
C GLU A 307 -0.09 10.26 -2.81
N ILE A 308 0.50 10.59 -1.67
CA ILE A 308 -0.21 10.60 -0.39
C ILE A 308 -0.90 11.95 -0.30
N ILE A 309 -2.22 11.99 -0.42
CA ILE A 309 -3.01 13.22 -0.22
C ILE A 309 -3.55 13.21 1.22
N PRO A 310 -3.03 14.06 2.12
CA PRO A 310 -3.60 14.21 3.45
C PRO A 310 -5.02 14.75 3.31
N LYS A 311 -5.99 14.18 4.02
CA LYS A 311 -7.35 14.72 4.04
C LYS A 311 -7.31 16.14 4.61
N SER A 312 -7.68 17.13 3.80
CA SER A 312 -7.94 18.49 4.28
C SER A 312 -9.09 18.45 5.29
N SER A 313 -8.87 19.03 6.46
CA SER A 313 -9.87 19.15 7.52
C SER A 313 -11.05 20.00 7.04
N ASN A 314 -12.16 19.35 6.69
CA ASN A 314 -13.50 19.95 6.64
C ASN A 314 -14.34 19.35 7.75
#